data_AF-A0A9W7YC02-F1
#
_entry.id   AF-A0A9W7YC02-F1
#
_cell.length_a   1.000
_cell.length_b   1.000
_cell.length_c   1.000
_cell.angle_alpha   90.00
_cell.angle_beta   90.00
_cell.angle_gamma   90.00
#
_symmetry.space_group_name_H-M   'P 1'
#
loop_
_entity.id
_entity.type
_entity.pdbx_description
1 polymer ?
#
loop_
_entity_poly.entity_id
_entity_poly.type
_entity_poly.pdbx_seq_one_letter_code
_entity_poly.pdbx_strand_id
1 'polypeptide(L)'
;MQPQTRKLLVDTFFIVASQVLTYYGIRYILSNARGSASGSEDQQLQERSKAVSKRLNLGGLKLNSYETTIMSEVILPEDVPVSFAQIGGLDDIIQELNESVIYPLNHPQLFTSASGLLGSPKGILLYGPPGCGKTMVAKALARESNAVFINVHMSTLQDKWFGESNRLVRAVFSLAEKLQPAIVFIDEIDAFLRTRQSTEHEVSATMKAEFMTLWDGLTTSEGLRVV
;
A
#
# COMPACT_ATOMS: atom_id res chain seq x y z
N MET A 1 21.94 -42.13 -55.56
CA MET A 1 22.02 -41.59 -54.18
C MET A 1 20.74 -41.95 -53.44
N GLN A 2 20.87 -42.45 -52.22
CA GLN A 2 19.96 -43.42 -51.58
C GLN A 2 18.61 -42.84 -51.08
N PRO A 3 17.52 -43.63 -51.12
CA PRO A 3 16.17 -43.23 -50.67
C PRO A 3 16.05 -42.88 -49.18
N GLN A 4 17.09 -43.14 -48.37
CA GLN A 4 17.11 -42.82 -46.94
C GLN A 4 17.35 -41.34 -46.64
N THR A 5 18.15 -40.62 -47.44
CA THR A 5 18.45 -39.20 -47.18
C THR A 5 17.24 -38.30 -47.42
N ARG A 6 16.37 -38.67 -48.37
CA ARG A 6 15.12 -37.96 -48.64
C ARG A 6 14.10 -38.10 -47.50
N LYS A 7 14.04 -39.25 -46.83
CA LYS A 7 13.18 -39.44 -45.65
C LYS A 7 13.69 -38.63 -44.45
N LEU A 8 14.99 -38.64 -44.20
CA LEU A 8 15.61 -37.87 -43.12
C LEU A 8 15.38 -36.35 -43.25
N LEU A 9 15.44 -35.83 -44.49
CA LEU A 9 15.17 -34.41 -44.75
C LEU A 9 13.70 -34.03 -44.53
N VAL A 10 12.77 -34.95 -44.83
CA VAL A 10 11.33 -34.72 -44.60
C VAL A 10 11.03 -34.77 -43.11
N ASP A 11 11.59 -35.73 -42.38
CA ASP A 11 11.36 -35.86 -40.93
C ASP A 11 11.95 -34.67 -40.15
N THR A 12 13.15 -34.20 -40.52
CA THR A 12 13.75 -33.02 -39.89
C THR A 12 12.97 -31.74 -40.20
N PHE A 13 12.45 -31.59 -41.42
CA PHE A 13 11.57 -30.47 -41.76
C PHE A 13 10.28 -30.46 -40.93
N PHE A 14 9.65 -31.62 -40.73
CA PHE A 14 8.44 -31.73 -39.89
C PHE A 14 8.70 -31.37 -38.42
N ILE A 15 9.84 -31.80 -37.85
CA ILE A 15 10.20 -31.49 -36.46
C ILE A 15 10.43 -29.98 -36.29
N VAL A 16 11.18 -29.35 -37.20
CA VAL A 16 11.44 -27.90 -37.16
C VAL A 16 10.15 -27.12 -37.35
N ALA A 17 9.31 -27.52 -38.30
CA ALA A 17 8.00 -26.89 -38.53
C ALA A 17 7.09 -26.99 -37.29
N SER A 18 7.06 -28.15 -36.63
CA SER A 18 6.28 -28.37 -35.40
C SER A 18 6.77 -27.50 -34.24
N GLN A 19 8.08 -27.35 -34.06
CA GLN A 19 8.64 -26.47 -33.03
C GLN A 19 8.31 -24.99 -33.27
N VAL A 20 8.40 -24.54 -34.52
CA VAL A 20 8.01 -23.17 -34.90
C VAL A 20 6.52 -22.96 -34.65
N LEU A 21 5.66 -23.91 -35.06
CA LEU A 21 4.22 -23.82 -34.84
C LEU A 21 3.87 -23.77 -33.35
N THR A 22 4.55 -24.58 -32.54
CA THR A 22 4.37 -24.63 -31.08
C THR A 22 4.83 -23.32 -30.43
N TYR A 23 5.97 -22.77 -30.86
CA TYR A 23 6.48 -21.50 -30.36
C TYR A 23 5.49 -20.35 -30.64
N TYR A 24 4.99 -20.26 -31.88
CA TYR A 24 4.02 -19.24 -32.24
C TYR A 24 2.66 -19.45 -31.58
N GLY A 25 2.21 -20.70 -31.43
CA GLY A 25 0.96 -21.04 -30.74
C GLY A 25 0.98 -20.67 -29.26
N ILE A 26 2.07 -21.02 -28.55
CA ILE A 26 2.26 -20.65 -27.14
C ILE A 26 2.35 -19.14 -26.99
N ARG A 27 3.11 -18.45 -27.88
CA ARG A 27 3.22 -16.99 -27.84
C ARG A 27 1.88 -16.30 -28.08
N TYR A 28 1.06 -16.83 -29.00
CA TYR A 28 -0.27 -16.31 -29.28
C TYR A 28 -1.20 -16.49 -28.08
N ILE A 29 -1.25 -17.68 -27.47
CA ILE A 29 -2.07 -17.96 -26.28
C ILE A 29 -1.62 -17.11 -25.09
N LEU A 30 -0.31 -17.02 -24.84
CA LEU A 30 0.24 -16.19 -23.75
C LEU A 30 -0.02 -14.70 -23.98
N SER A 31 0.02 -14.22 -25.23
CA SER A 31 -0.31 -12.82 -25.54
C SER A 31 -1.78 -12.50 -25.29
N ASN A 32 -2.68 -13.43 -25.62
CA ASN A 32 -4.11 -13.28 -25.37
C ASN A 32 -4.46 -13.40 -23.87
N ALA A 33 -3.77 -14.29 -23.15
CA ALA A 33 -3.97 -14.49 -21.71
C ALA A 33 -3.38 -13.35 -20.87
N ARG A 34 -2.19 -12.82 -21.21
CA ARG A 34 -1.61 -11.66 -20.51
C ARG A 34 -2.43 -10.37 -20.71
N GLY A 35 -2.97 -10.16 -21.92
CA GLY A 35 -3.75 -8.96 -22.23
C GLY A 35 -5.07 -8.85 -21.46
N SER A 36 -5.73 -9.98 -21.14
CA SER A 36 -6.98 -9.97 -20.36
C SER A 36 -6.77 -9.85 -18.85
N ALA A 37 -5.69 -10.43 -18.30
CA ALA A 37 -5.44 -10.43 -16.86
C ALA A 37 -4.84 -9.10 -16.34
N SER A 38 -3.89 -8.49 -17.06
CA SER A 38 -3.31 -7.21 -16.60
C SER A 38 -4.18 -6.01 -16.92
N GLY A 39 -4.87 -6.03 -18.08
CA GLY A 39 -5.65 -4.88 -18.55
C GLY A 39 -6.88 -4.57 -17.71
N SER A 40 -7.47 -5.57 -17.05
CA SER A 40 -8.68 -5.39 -16.23
C SER A 40 -8.37 -4.95 -14.79
N GLU A 41 -7.27 -5.42 -14.19
CA GLU A 41 -6.79 -4.91 -12.90
C GLU A 41 -6.32 -3.45 -13.02
N ASP A 42 -5.47 -3.14 -14.01
CA ASP A 42 -4.94 -1.78 -14.20
C ASP A 42 -6.07 -0.75 -14.49
N GLN A 43 -7.13 -1.15 -15.19
CA GLN A 43 -8.30 -0.31 -15.42
C GLN A 43 -9.09 -0.05 -14.14
N GLN A 44 -9.35 -1.07 -13.32
CA GLN A 44 -10.06 -0.91 -12.04
C GLN A 44 -9.26 -0.06 -11.04
N LEU A 45 -7.93 -0.24 -10.97
CA LEU A 45 -7.06 0.59 -10.13
C LEU A 45 -7.13 2.07 -10.55
N GLN A 46 -7.09 2.34 -11.86
CA GLN A 46 -7.19 3.72 -12.36
C GLN A 46 -8.56 4.37 -12.10
N GLU A 47 -9.65 3.60 -12.22
CA GLU A 47 -10.99 4.11 -11.94
C GLU A 47 -11.19 4.45 -10.45
N ARG A 48 -10.71 3.58 -9.55
CA ARG A 48 -10.74 3.83 -8.10
C ARG A 48 -9.90 5.04 -7.72
N SER A 49 -8.67 5.15 -8.23
CA SER A 49 -7.81 6.32 -7.99
C SER A 49 -8.44 7.63 -8.51
N LYS A 50 -9.13 7.59 -9.66
CA LYS A 50 -9.84 8.75 -10.23
C LYS A 50 -11.09 9.13 -9.44
N ALA A 51 -11.83 8.16 -8.93
CA ALA A 51 -13.01 8.40 -8.10
C ALA A 51 -12.62 9.03 -6.75
N VAL A 52 -11.59 8.48 -6.10
CA VAL A 52 -11.06 8.97 -4.82
C VAL A 52 -10.50 10.39 -4.98
N SER A 53 -9.69 10.64 -6.01
CA SER A 53 -9.13 11.98 -6.26
C SER A 53 -10.17 13.05 -6.59
N LYS A 54 -11.26 12.67 -7.30
CA LYS A 54 -12.37 13.57 -7.58
C LYS A 54 -13.21 13.88 -6.33
N ARG A 55 -13.39 12.91 -5.44
CA ARG A 55 -14.13 13.08 -4.18
C ARG A 55 -13.37 13.89 -3.14
N LEU A 56 -12.05 13.75 -3.10
CA LEU A 56 -11.20 14.49 -2.15
C LEU A 56 -11.05 15.99 -2.48
N ASN A 57 -11.71 16.53 -3.52
CA ASN A 57 -11.59 17.94 -3.95
C ASN A 57 -10.11 18.41 -3.97
N LEU A 58 -9.22 17.54 -4.45
CA LEU A 58 -7.78 17.79 -4.53
C LEU A 58 -7.52 18.81 -5.66
N GLY A 59 -7.80 20.09 -5.38
CA GLY A 59 -7.57 21.20 -6.30
C GLY A 59 -6.11 21.25 -6.72
N GLY A 60 -5.79 20.65 -7.87
CA GLY A 60 -4.51 20.80 -8.55
C GLY A 60 -3.30 20.10 -7.93
N LEU A 61 -3.46 19.15 -6.99
CA LEU A 61 -2.33 18.39 -6.47
C LEU A 61 -1.73 17.52 -7.58
N LYS A 62 -0.52 17.87 -8.01
CA LYS A 62 0.27 17.06 -8.96
C LYS A 62 0.75 15.81 -8.24
N LEU A 63 0.08 14.70 -8.54
CA LEU A 63 0.45 13.39 -8.02
C LEU A 63 1.58 12.80 -8.86
N ASN A 64 2.54 12.17 -8.18
CA ASN A 64 3.55 11.36 -8.84
C ASN A 64 2.93 10.04 -9.36
N SER A 65 3.61 9.34 -10.27
CA SER A 65 3.19 8.02 -10.76
C SER A 65 3.00 7.04 -9.59
N TYR A 66 3.94 7.02 -8.64
CA TYR A 66 3.88 6.17 -7.44
C TYR A 66 2.74 6.55 -6.50
N GLU A 67 2.46 7.84 -6.32
CA GLU A 67 1.35 8.32 -5.48
C GLU A 67 0.01 7.91 -6.09
N THR A 68 -0.10 7.94 -7.42
CA THR A 68 -1.31 7.51 -8.15
C THR A 68 -1.58 6.02 -7.97
N THR A 69 -0.52 5.20 -7.87
CA THR A 69 -0.65 3.78 -7.54
C THR A 69 -1.20 3.60 -6.13
N ILE A 70 -0.68 4.35 -5.15
CA ILE A 70 -1.09 4.26 -3.75
C ILE A 70 -2.50 4.82 -3.53
N MET A 71 -2.95 5.77 -4.35
CA MET A 71 -4.33 6.29 -4.32
C MET A 71 -5.41 5.20 -4.39
N SER A 72 -5.11 4.04 -4.98
CA SER A 72 -6.05 2.91 -5.03
C SER A 72 -6.23 2.21 -3.68
N GLU A 73 -5.27 2.36 -2.77
CA GLU A 73 -5.26 1.83 -1.39
C GLU A 73 -5.79 2.84 -0.37
N VAL A 74 -6.14 4.04 -0.83
CA VAL A 74 -6.71 5.10 0.00
C VAL A 74 -8.20 4.87 0.17
N ILE A 75 -8.65 4.87 1.43
CA ILE A 75 -10.05 4.70 1.83
C ILE A 75 -10.52 5.98 2.49
N LEU A 76 -11.63 6.52 2.02
CA LEU A 76 -12.26 7.70 2.61
C LEU A 76 -13.02 7.31 3.88
N PRO A 77 -13.09 8.19 4.89
CA PRO A 77 -13.78 7.89 6.14
C PRO A 77 -15.25 7.51 5.94
N GLU A 78 -15.91 8.06 4.90
CA GLU A 78 -17.28 7.72 4.50
C GLU A 78 -17.46 6.28 3.98
N ASP A 79 -16.41 5.72 3.38
CA ASP A 79 -16.43 4.37 2.79
C ASP A 79 -16.05 3.28 3.81
N VAL A 80 -15.60 3.66 5.01
CA VAL A 80 -15.25 2.71 6.07
C VAL A 80 -16.53 2.16 6.72
N PRO A 81 -16.83 0.85 6.64
CA PRO A 81 -18.11 0.31 7.12
C PRO A 81 -18.18 0.11 8.65
N VAL A 82 -17.06 0.31 9.36
CA VAL A 82 -16.92 0.00 10.79
C VAL A 82 -16.90 1.27 11.64
N SER A 83 -17.59 1.25 12.78
CA SER A 83 -17.59 2.30 13.81
C SER A 83 -17.20 1.73 15.18
N PHE A 84 -16.87 2.58 16.16
CA PHE A 84 -16.53 2.09 17.52
C PHE A 84 -17.65 1.29 18.17
N ALA A 85 -18.92 1.62 17.87
CA ALA A 85 -20.08 0.86 18.37
C ALA A 85 -20.11 -0.62 17.96
N GLN A 86 -19.35 -1.03 16.94
CA GLN A 86 -19.27 -2.42 16.49
C GLN A 86 -18.13 -3.20 17.16
N ILE A 87 -17.29 -2.53 17.96
CA ILE A 87 -16.14 -3.12 18.63
C ILE A 87 -16.53 -3.34 20.10
N GLY A 88 -16.45 -4.58 20.57
CA GLY A 88 -16.78 -4.94 21.95
C GLY A 88 -15.55 -5.26 22.78
N GLY A 89 -15.57 -4.88 24.07
CA GLY A 89 -14.58 -5.30 25.07
C GLY A 89 -13.23 -4.58 24.98
N LEU A 90 -13.15 -3.49 24.22
CA LEU A 90 -11.95 -2.65 24.07
C LEU A 90 -12.23 -1.19 24.48
N ASP A 91 -13.21 -0.96 25.36
CA ASP A 91 -13.70 0.38 25.71
C ASP A 91 -12.58 1.30 26.24
N ASP A 92 -11.71 0.77 27.10
CA ASP A 92 -10.57 1.53 27.65
C ASP A 92 -9.59 1.97 26.55
N ILE A 93 -9.29 1.07 25.59
CA ILE A 93 -8.39 1.35 24.47
C ILE A 93 -9.03 2.35 23.50
N ILE A 94 -10.33 2.19 23.24
CA ILE A 94 -11.09 3.13 22.40
C ILE A 94 -11.08 4.52 23.05
N GLN A 95 -11.25 4.61 24.37
CA GLN A 95 -11.17 5.88 25.08
C GLN A 95 -9.77 6.50 24.96
N GLU A 96 -8.70 5.73 25.17
CA GLU A 96 -7.32 6.22 25.02
C GLU A 96 -7.05 6.71 23.59
N LEU A 97 -7.54 5.99 22.57
CA LEU A 97 -7.43 6.41 21.17
C LEU A 97 -8.24 7.68 20.87
N ASN A 98 -9.42 7.85 21.47
CA ASN A 98 -10.20 9.08 21.34
C ASN A 98 -9.42 10.29 21.87
N GLU A 99 -8.88 10.16 23.07
CA GLU A 99 -8.16 11.24 23.74
C GLU A 99 -6.83 11.57 23.06
N SER A 100 -6.08 10.54 22.66
CA SER A 100 -4.76 10.72 22.07
C SER A 100 -4.77 11.08 20.59
N VAL A 101 -5.71 10.55 19.79
CA VAL A 101 -5.70 10.72 18.33
C VAL A 101 -6.82 11.60 17.84
N ILE A 102 -8.06 11.26 18.21
CA ILE A 102 -9.25 11.92 17.62
C ILE A 102 -9.31 13.38 18.05
N TYR A 103 -9.08 13.67 19.33
CA TYR A 103 -9.14 15.06 19.81
C TYR A 103 -8.07 15.96 19.18
N PRO A 104 -6.78 15.57 19.09
CA PRO A 104 -5.78 16.37 18.40
C PRO A 104 -6.03 16.54 16.90
N LEU A 105 -6.57 15.52 16.21
CA LEU A 105 -6.89 15.61 14.78
C LEU A 105 -8.08 16.53 14.49
N ASN A 106 -9.13 16.45 15.31
CA ASN A 106 -10.37 17.21 15.12
C ASN A 106 -10.29 18.64 15.66
N HIS A 107 -9.53 18.87 16.73
CA HIS A 107 -9.44 20.17 17.41
C HIS A 107 -8.01 20.71 17.49
N PRO A 108 -7.30 20.88 16.36
CA PRO A 108 -5.89 21.27 16.36
C PRO A 108 -5.64 22.59 17.11
N GLN A 109 -6.59 23.52 17.12
CA GLN A 109 -6.44 24.81 17.83
C GLN A 109 -6.19 24.66 19.34
N LEU A 110 -6.77 23.63 19.98
CA LEU A 110 -6.59 23.39 21.42
C LEU A 110 -5.21 22.79 21.73
N PHE A 111 -4.64 22.05 20.78
CA PHE A 111 -3.40 21.29 20.93
C PHE A 111 -2.19 21.97 20.28
N THR A 112 -2.38 23.06 19.53
CA THR A 112 -1.29 23.85 18.90
C THR A 112 -0.78 24.96 19.83
N SER A 113 -1.62 25.51 20.71
CA SER A 113 -1.27 26.65 21.58
C SER A 113 -0.46 26.28 22.82
N ALA A 114 -0.55 25.02 23.25
CA ALA A 114 0.21 24.50 24.37
C ALA A 114 1.28 23.57 23.77
N SER A 115 2.47 24.09 23.49
CA SER A 115 3.76 23.41 23.19
C SER A 115 3.68 22.02 22.54
N GLY A 116 4.38 21.76 21.43
CA GLY A 116 4.30 20.54 20.58
C GLY A 116 4.27 19.12 21.22
N LEU A 117 4.41 19.01 22.54
CA LEU A 117 4.10 17.86 23.40
C LEU A 117 2.63 17.40 23.37
N LEU A 118 1.66 18.28 23.09
CA LEU A 118 0.22 17.96 23.10
C LEU A 118 -0.35 17.60 21.71
N GLY A 119 0.49 17.51 20.68
CA GLY A 119 0.05 17.10 19.34
C GLY A 119 -0.40 15.62 19.28
N SER A 120 -1.06 15.25 18.18
CA SER A 120 -1.38 13.85 17.90
C SER A 120 -0.12 12.98 18.03
N PRO A 121 -0.20 11.79 18.63
CA PRO A 121 0.92 10.85 18.63
C PRO A 121 1.33 10.58 17.19
N LYS A 122 2.64 10.52 16.97
CA LYS A 122 3.23 10.33 15.65
C LYS A 122 3.17 8.87 15.16
N GLY A 123 2.70 7.97 16.00
CA GLY A 123 2.43 6.59 15.63
C GLY A 123 1.90 5.78 16.81
N ILE A 124 1.07 4.80 16.50
CA ILE A 124 0.45 3.89 17.47
C ILE A 124 0.77 2.47 17.07
N LEU A 125 1.20 1.67 18.04
CA LEU A 125 1.43 0.24 17.84
C LEU A 125 0.34 -0.56 18.55
N LEU A 126 -0.59 -1.09 17.76
CA LEU A 126 -1.57 -2.07 18.25
C LEU A 126 -0.95 -3.46 18.21
N TYR A 127 -0.73 -4.08 19.37
CA TYR A 127 -0.18 -5.43 19.48
C TYR A 127 -1.14 -6.37 20.21
N GLY A 128 -1.02 -7.67 19.93
CA GLY A 128 -1.84 -8.71 20.55
C GLY A 128 -2.02 -9.92 19.64
N PRO A 129 -2.66 -10.99 20.12
CA PRO A 129 -2.88 -12.19 19.33
C PRO A 129 -3.71 -11.91 18.06
N PRO A 130 -3.59 -12.76 17.02
CA PRO A 130 -4.41 -12.63 15.82
C PRO A 130 -5.90 -12.78 16.18
N GLY A 131 -6.77 -12.03 15.48
CA GLY A 131 -8.22 -12.08 15.71
C GLY A 131 -8.76 -11.13 16.78
N CYS A 132 -7.93 -10.34 17.48
CA CYS A 132 -8.39 -9.37 18.48
C CYS A 132 -8.89 -8.02 17.90
N GLY A 133 -9.26 -7.97 16.62
CA GLY A 133 -9.87 -6.75 16.05
C GLY A 133 -8.95 -5.54 15.83
N LYS A 134 -7.62 -5.67 15.89
CA LYS A 134 -6.66 -4.56 15.68
C LYS A 134 -6.93 -3.75 14.41
N THR A 135 -7.08 -4.43 13.27
CA THR A 135 -7.40 -3.81 11.98
C THR A 135 -8.79 -3.18 11.97
N MET A 136 -9.73 -3.74 12.74
CA MET A 136 -11.10 -3.21 12.86
C MET A 136 -11.09 -1.89 13.67
N VAL A 137 -10.34 -1.84 14.77
CA VAL A 137 -10.13 -0.64 15.59
C VAL A 137 -9.48 0.47 14.77
N ALA A 138 -8.41 0.16 14.01
CA ALA A 138 -7.73 1.14 13.16
C ALA A 138 -8.67 1.74 12.09
N LYS A 139 -9.52 0.91 11.46
CA LYS A 139 -10.52 1.38 10.51
C LYS A 139 -11.56 2.28 11.18
N ALA A 140 -12.11 1.84 12.32
CA ALA A 140 -13.07 2.64 13.08
C ALA A 140 -12.46 3.99 13.50
N LEU A 141 -11.20 4.00 13.96
CA LEU A 141 -10.47 5.21 14.32
C LEU A 141 -10.42 6.22 13.17
N ALA A 142 -10.13 5.77 11.95
CA ALA A 142 -10.11 6.64 10.77
C ALA A 142 -11.48 7.24 10.43
N ARG A 143 -12.55 6.44 10.58
CA ARG A 143 -13.92 6.92 10.40
C ARG A 143 -14.29 8.00 11.41
N GLU A 144 -14.00 7.77 12.69
CA GLU A 144 -14.37 8.66 13.80
C GLU A 144 -13.51 9.94 13.85
N SER A 145 -12.24 9.85 13.41
CA SER A 145 -11.36 11.02 13.22
C SER A 145 -11.62 11.78 11.92
N ASN A 146 -12.53 11.30 11.06
CA ASN A 146 -12.76 11.82 9.71
C ASN A 146 -11.44 11.99 8.91
N ALA A 147 -10.50 11.07 9.14
CA ALA A 147 -9.19 11.07 8.53
C ALA A 147 -9.15 10.11 7.34
N VAL A 148 -8.35 10.45 6.34
CA VAL A 148 -8.09 9.58 5.20
C VAL A 148 -7.32 8.36 5.67
N PHE A 149 -7.80 7.15 5.37
CA PHE A 149 -7.14 5.91 5.75
C PHE A 149 -6.30 5.37 4.60
N ILE A 150 -4.99 5.30 4.77
CA ILE A 150 -4.06 4.74 3.78
C ILE A 150 -3.66 3.34 4.25
N ASN A 151 -4.18 2.31 3.58
CA ASN A 151 -3.92 0.92 3.95
C ASN A 151 -2.68 0.40 3.22
N VAL A 152 -1.58 0.24 3.94
CA VAL A 152 -0.30 -0.18 3.36
C VAL A 152 -0.07 -1.66 3.63
N HIS A 153 -0.24 -2.47 2.59
CA HIS A 153 0.10 -3.89 2.63
C HIS A 153 1.59 -4.10 2.32
N MET A 154 2.32 -4.74 3.24
CA MET A 154 3.76 -4.97 3.07
C MET A 154 4.09 -5.86 1.86
N SER A 155 3.25 -6.85 1.55
CA SER A 155 3.35 -7.66 0.32
C SER A 155 3.36 -6.81 -0.95
N THR A 156 2.53 -5.77 -0.99
CA THR A 156 2.42 -4.86 -2.14
C THR A 156 3.70 -4.04 -2.35
N LEU A 157 4.41 -3.72 -1.27
CA LEU A 157 5.67 -2.99 -1.34
C LEU A 157 6.85 -3.86 -1.80
N GLN A 158 6.82 -5.16 -1.51
CA GLN A 158 7.87 -6.11 -1.88
C GLN A 158 7.70 -6.67 -3.30
N ASP A 159 6.46 -7.01 -3.69
CA ASP A 159 6.19 -7.73 -4.93
C ASP A 159 6.21 -6.84 -6.18
N LYS A 160 5.72 -5.60 -6.08
CA LYS A 160 5.41 -4.83 -7.29
C LYS A 160 6.66 -4.33 -8.04
N TRP A 161 7.80 -4.07 -7.39
CA TRP A 161 8.95 -3.43 -8.07
C TRP A 161 10.30 -3.71 -7.38
N PHE A 162 10.96 -4.81 -7.76
CA PHE A 162 12.36 -5.06 -7.41
C PHE A 162 13.23 -3.87 -7.91
N GLY A 163 13.67 -3.00 -7.00
CA GLY A 163 14.53 -1.84 -7.29
C GLY A 163 13.90 -0.45 -7.08
N GLU A 164 12.57 -0.34 -6.95
CA GLU A 164 11.90 0.97 -6.74
C GLU A 164 11.10 1.06 -5.42
N SER A 165 11.21 0.05 -4.55
CA SER A 165 10.53 -0.02 -3.24
C SER A 165 10.73 1.24 -2.38
N ASN A 166 11.93 1.83 -2.37
CA ASN A 166 12.21 3.07 -1.62
C ASN A 166 11.37 4.27 -2.11
N ARG A 167 11.12 4.37 -3.42
CA ARG A 167 10.30 5.44 -4.00
C ARG A 167 8.84 5.30 -3.61
N LEU A 168 8.35 4.07 -3.49
CA LEU A 168 6.99 3.80 -3.00
C LEU A 168 6.83 4.21 -1.54
N VAL A 169 7.78 3.86 -0.66
CA VAL A 169 7.73 4.30 0.74
C VAL A 169 7.68 5.83 0.83
N ARG A 170 8.54 6.54 0.08
CA ARG A 170 8.48 8.00 -0.03
C ARG A 170 7.12 8.50 -0.52
N ALA A 171 6.55 7.84 -1.53
CA ALA A 171 5.26 8.22 -2.08
C ALA A 171 4.11 8.01 -1.10
N VAL A 172 4.15 6.99 -0.22
CA VAL A 172 3.16 6.78 0.84
C VAL A 172 3.15 7.98 1.78
N PHE A 173 4.33 8.35 2.30
CA PHE A 173 4.44 9.45 3.25
C PHE A 173 4.14 10.81 2.61
N SER A 174 4.60 11.05 1.38
CA SER A 174 4.27 12.28 0.64
C SER A 174 2.78 12.39 0.33
N LEU A 175 2.13 11.26 0.03
CA LEU A 175 0.69 11.22 -0.18
C LEU A 175 -0.08 11.49 1.13
N ALA A 176 0.33 10.86 2.23
CA ALA A 176 -0.27 11.10 3.54
C ALA A 176 -0.19 12.58 3.95
N GLU A 177 0.95 13.22 3.68
CA GLU A 177 1.14 14.65 3.93
C GLU A 177 0.20 15.52 3.10
N LYS A 178 -0.03 15.18 1.82
CA LYS A 178 -0.95 15.92 0.94
C LYS A 178 -2.43 15.72 1.29
N LEU A 179 -2.76 14.57 1.91
CA LEU A 179 -4.13 14.15 2.23
C LEU A 179 -4.54 14.43 3.68
N GLN A 180 -3.78 15.25 4.40
CA GLN A 180 -4.06 15.56 5.80
C GLN A 180 -5.50 16.07 6.05
N PRO A 181 -6.20 15.59 7.09
CA PRO A 181 -5.75 14.61 8.09
C PRO A 181 -5.73 13.16 7.55
N ALA A 182 -4.66 12.41 7.85
CA ALA A 182 -4.47 11.06 7.34
C ALA A 182 -3.95 10.08 8.41
N ILE A 183 -4.36 8.81 8.30
CA ILE A 183 -3.86 7.70 9.12
C ILE A 183 -3.24 6.67 8.18
N VAL A 184 -1.97 6.34 8.39
CA VAL A 184 -1.24 5.33 7.62
C VAL A 184 -1.23 4.02 8.40
N PHE A 185 -2.05 3.07 7.98
CA PHE A 185 -2.11 1.76 8.61
C PHE A 185 -1.15 0.79 7.93
N ILE A 186 -0.25 0.20 8.72
CA ILE A 186 0.71 -0.80 8.26
C ILE A 186 0.36 -2.12 8.93
N ASP A 187 -0.19 -3.04 8.16
CA ASP A 187 -0.46 -4.39 8.65
C ASP A 187 0.83 -5.22 8.65
N GLU A 188 0.93 -6.17 9.58
CA GLU A 188 2.10 -7.07 9.70
C GLU A 188 3.45 -6.34 9.80
N ILE A 189 3.48 -5.21 10.52
CA ILE A 189 4.71 -4.43 10.73
C ILE A 189 5.83 -5.24 11.41
N ASP A 190 5.47 -6.27 12.18
CA ASP A 190 6.39 -7.22 12.79
C ASP A 190 7.14 -8.08 11.76
N ALA A 191 6.47 -8.44 10.65
CA ALA A 191 7.12 -9.11 9.52
C ALA A 191 8.14 -8.18 8.83
N PHE A 192 7.84 -6.88 8.76
CA PHE A 192 8.73 -5.87 8.20
C PHE A 192 9.92 -5.56 9.11
N LEU A 193 9.71 -5.38 10.42
CA LEU A 193 10.75 -4.94 11.35
C LEU A 193 11.65 -6.09 11.87
N ARG A 194 11.56 -7.30 11.30
CA ARG A 194 12.41 -8.43 11.70
C ARG A 194 13.88 -8.04 11.76
N THR A 195 14.55 -8.47 12.83
CA THR A 195 15.99 -8.28 13.05
C THR A 195 16.77 -8.78 11.84
N ARG A 196 17.74 -7.98 11.39
CA ARG A 196 18.64 -8.31 10.26
C ARG A 196 19.23 -9.71 10.46
N GLN A 197 18.71 -10.69 9.74
CA GLN A 197 19.33 -12.00 9.64
C GLN A 197 20.38 -11.94 8.53
N SER A 198 21.46 -12.71 8.65
CA SER A 198 22.54 -12.76 7.65
C SER A 198 22.07 -13.20 6.25
N THR A 199 20.85 -13.71 6.14
CA THR A 199 20.19 -14.16 4.91
C THR A 199 19.17 -13.16 4.36
N GLU A 200 19.02 -11.99 4.97
CA GLU A 200 18.03 -11.00 4.52
C GLU A 200 18.44 -10.35 3.19
N HIS A 201 17.49 -10.24 2.26
CA HIS A 201 17.70 -9.54 1.00
C HIS A 201 18.05 -8.06 1.25
N GLU A 202 19.16 -7.60 0.67
CA GLU A 202 19.67 -6.23 0.81
C GLU A 202 18.61 -5.15 0.53
N VAL A 203 17.70 -5.44 -0.42
CA VAL A 203 16.55 -4.59 -0.79
C VAL A 203 15.61 -4.33 0.38
N SER A 204 15.31 -5.33 1.22
CA SER A 204 14.47 -5.19 2.41
C SER A 204 15.13 -4.27 3.43
N ALA A 205 16.44 -4.43 3.64
CA ALA A 205 17.20 -3.63 4.61
C ALA A 205 17.25 -2.15 4.23
N THR A 206 17.44 -1.82 2.94
CA THR A 206 17.41 -0.43 2.47
C THR A 206 16.02 0.19 2.63
N MET A 207 14.97 -0.56 2.30
CA MET A 207 13.59 -0.09 2.43
C MET A 207 13.21 0.19 3.89
N LYS A 208 13.63 -0.65 4.85
CA LYS A 208 13.47 -0.38 6.29
C LYS A 208 14.17 0.91 6.71
N ALA A 209 15.41 1.12 6.26
CA ALA A 209 16.16 2.33 6.60
C ALA A 209 15.48 3.60 6.07
N GLU A 210 14.96 3.55 4.85
CA GLU A 210 14.20 4.64 4.25
C GLU A 210 12.90 4.92 5.03
N PHE A 211 12.15 3.87 5.37
CA PHE A 211 10.94 4.00 6.19
C PHE A 211 11.22 4.68 7.53
N MET A 212 12.26 4.25 8.26
CA MET A 212 12.63 4.84 9.54
C MET A 212 13.05 6.31 9.41
N THR A 213 13.75 6.64 8.32
CA THR A 213 14.17 8.03 8.04
C THR A 213 12.97 8.93 7.78
N LEU A 214 11.98 8.44 7.02
CA LEU A 214 10.77 9.20 6.71
C LEU A 214 9.84 9.32 7.93
N TRP A 215 9.74 8.25 8.72
CA TRP A 215 9.04 8.28 10.00
C TRP A 215 9.62 9.36 10.92
N ASP A 216 10.94 9.44 11.05
CA ASP A 216 11.60 10.48 11.84
C ASP A 216 11.48 11.90 11.23
N GLY A 217 11.33 11.99 9.90
CA GLY A 217 10.96 13.25 9.24
C GLY A 217 9.56 13.74 9.63
N LEU A 218 8.60 12.83 9.76
CA LEU A 218 7.23 13.15 10.20
C LEU A 218 7.15 13.55 11.68
N THR A 219 8.01 12.97 12.52
CA THR A 219 8.06 13.31 13.95
C THR A 219 8.56 14.74 14.16
N THR A 220 9.50 15.19 13.34
CA THR A 220 10.15 16.51 13.45
C THR A 220 9.27 17.68 12.98
N SER A 221 8.32 17.43 12.08
CA SER A 221 7.53 18.50 11.47
C SER A 221 6.34 18.89 12.35
N GLU A 222 6.33 20.15 12.81
CA GLU A 222 5.24 20.73 13.62
C GLU A 222 3.99 20.96 12.75
N GLY A 223 2.82 20.58 13.27
CA GLY A 223 1.53 20.79 12.60
C GLY A 223 1.11 19.70 11.60
N LEU A 224 1.92 18.67 11.35
CA LEU A 224 1.50 17.52 10.55
C LEU A 224 0.42 16.72 11.27
N ARG A 225 -0.72 16.54 10.59
CA ARG A 225 -1.86 15.71 11.03
C ARG A 225 -1.83 14.34 10.36
N VAL A 226 -0.72 13.63 10.56
CA VAL A 226 -0.49 12.28 10.05
C VAL A 226 -0.16 11.37 11.24
N VAL A 227 -0.82 10.22 11.31
CA VAL A 227 -0.66 9.19 12.36
C VAL A 227 -0.31 7.84 11.74
#